data_AF-A0A1Y3RB77-F1
#
_entry.id   AF-A0A1Y3RB77-F1
#
_cell.length_a   1.000
_cell.length_b   1.000
_cell.length_c   1.000
_cell.angle_alpha   90.00
_cell.angle_beta   90.00
_cell.angle_gamma   90.00
#
_symmetry.space_group_name_H-M   'P 1'
#
loop_
_entity.id
_entity.type
_entity.pdbx_description
1 polymer ?
#
loop_
_entity_poly.entity_id
_entity_poly.type
_entity_poly.pdbx_seq_one_letter_code
_entity_poly.pdbx_strand_id
1 'polypeptide(L)'
;MKTVFKRGTGFLLAFMLLLSLSVPAFAAETDLTAAVQGSAKYMLNTVREPQVGSVGGEWAVIGLARSGYDVPQKYWDNYYATVEDYVEEHKGNLHDKKYTEYSRLIVALTAIGADPSDVAGYNLLTPLGDFDKTIWQGINGPIWALIALDAGNYDMPRNQNAKTQATRQMYVDEILARQLNDGGWNLTDKGGAGQSDPDITGMALQALAGYQSQPEVKAAIDRALDYLSAAQESNGGYASHNTSSSESVVQVIVGLCALGIDLNDARFVKNGHTLLENLLSYRQDNGSFLHTSAGNGDSQMASEQGLYGLVAAQRAAAGKSTLYHMDDVTIHVTGVTKETIGLPGKHADVKLVPVSGSVSFADVAGHANQKAIEALASRGIINGKGGNRFDPNATMTRAEFAAIVVRALGLMPKATNAFTDVSSNAWYSGYVGTAYSYGIITGAGNGRFNPDGTITRQEAAVMVARAAKLCGMDTELENYEILNVLAQFTDYVTIAQWAQEGVAFCYGEDILNQSDLNVEPARAILRCEIAEMLYRMLDSAKLL
;
A
#
# COMPACT_ATOMS: atom_id res chain seq x y z
N MET A 1 23.23 -62.93 -24.86
CA MET A 1 22.68 -62.66 -23.51
C MET A 1 23.62 -61.84 -22.61
N LYS A 2 24.93 -62.14 -22.50
CA LYS A 2 25.85 -61.40 -21.61
C LYS A 2 26.10 -59.92 -21.95
N THR A 3 25.97 -59.51 -23.21
CA THR A 3 26.21 -58.12 -23.67
C THR A 3 25.01 -57.19 -23.47
N VAL A 4 23.77 -57.72 -23.49
CA VAL A 4 22.55 -56.96 -23.21
C VAL A 4 22.44 -56.68 -21.71
N PHE A 5 22.83 -57.64 -20.86
CA PHE A 5 22.81 -57.49 -19.40
C PHE A 5 23.78 -56.42 -18.89
N LYS A 6 24.98 -56.29 -19.50
CA LYS A 6 25.96 -55.24 -19.15
C LYS A 6 25.54 -53.82 -19.55
N ARG A 7 24.74 -53.65 -20.61
CA ARG A 7 24.23 -52.34 -21.03
C ARG A 7 23.00 -51.91 -20.23
N GLY A 8 22.15 -52.87 -19.83
CA GLY A 8 21.00 -52.62 -18.96
C GLY A 8 21.38 -52.23 -17.53
N THR A 9 22.41 -52.86 -16.94
CA THR A 9 22.86 -52.49 -15.58
C THR A 9 23.50 -51.10 -15.51
N GLY A 10 24.20 -50.65 -16.55
CA GLY A 10 24.73 -49.28 -16.61
C GLY A 10 23.62 -48.22 -16.67
N PHE A 11 22.57 -48.47 -17.44
CA PHE A 11 21.38 -47.61 -17.48
C PHE A 11 20.60 -47.61 -16.16
N LEU A 12 20.47 -48.78 -15.51
CA LEU A 12 19.80 -48.88 -14.21
C LEU A 12 20.57 -48.12 -13.12
N LEU A 13 21.90 -48.21 -13.11
CA LEU A 13 22.76 -47.47 -12.18
C LEU A 13 22.71 -45.96 -12.43
N ALA A 14 22.76 -45.52 -13.69
CA ALA A 14 22.62 -44.11 -14.03
C ALA A 14 21.23 -43.57 -13.65
N PHE A 15 20.16 -44.36 -13.86
CA PHE A 15 18.81 -43.99 -13.48
C PHE A 15 18.62 -43.97 -11.95
N MET A 16 19.20 -44.92 -11.22
CA MET A 16 19.22 -44.93 -9.76
C MET A 16 20.04 -43.77 -9.18
N LEU A 17 21.17 -43.41 -9.81
CA LEU A 17 21.97 -42.24 -9.44
C LEU A 17 21.18 -40.94 -9.66
N LEU A 18 20.52 -40.79 -10.82
CA LEU A 18 19.66 -39.64 -11.12
C LEU A 18 18.48 -39.54 -10.15
N LEU A 19 17.82 -40.66 -9.84
CA LEU A 19 16.77 -40.70 -8.80
C LEU A 19 17.34 -40.32 -7.42
N SER A 20 18.50 -40.87 -7.03
CA SER A 20 19.12 -40.58 -5.74
C SER A 20 19.65 -39.15 -5.59
N LEU A 21 19.92 -38.46 -6.70
CA LEU A 21 20.29 -37.04 -6.70
C LEU A 21 19.06 -36.13 -6.72
N SER A 22 17.97 -36.56 -7.38
CA SER A 22 16.73 -35.79 -7.45
C SER A 22 15.96 -35.75 -6.12
N VAL A 23 15.93 -36.85 -5.35
CA VAL A 23 15.21 -36.93 -4.07
C VAL A 23 15.74 -35.93 -3.01
N PRO A 24 17.05 -35.82 -2.74
CA PRO A 24 17.57 -34.82 -1.80
C PRO A 24 17.43 -33.38 -2.32
N ALA A 25 17.50 -33.14 -3.63
CA ALA A 25 17.24 -31.81 -4.19
C ALA A 25 15.78 -31.38 -3.96
N PHE A 26 14.81 -32.27 -4.22
CA PHE A 26 13.40 -32.02 -3.92
C PHE A 26 13.14 -31.83 -2.42
N ALA A 27 13.81 -32.59 -1.55
CA ALA A 27 13.67 -32.45 -0.09
C ALA A 27 14.21 -31.11 0.44
N ALA A 28 15.39 -30.68 -0.04
CA ALA A 28 15.98 -29.40 0.32
C ALA A 28 15.12 -28.21 -0.18
N GLU A 29 14.55 -28.33 -1.37
CA GLU A 29 13.61 -27.35 -1.94
C GLU A 29 12.31 -27.25 -1.12
N THR A 30 11.78 -28.39 -0.63
CA THR A 30 10.61 -28.39 0.26
C THR A 30 10.89 -27.76 1.62
N ASP A 31 12.09 -27.96 2.18
CA ASP A 31 12.46 -27.38 3.48
C ASP A 31 12.67 -25.86 3.41
N LEU A 32 13.30 -25.37 2.33
CA LEU A 32 13.47 -23.92 2.10
C LEU A 32 12.12 -23.22 1.90
N THR A 33 11.23 -23.82 1.12
CA THR A 33 9.88 -23.29 0.90
C THR A 33 9.12 -23.20 2.24
N ALA A 34 9.17 -24.24 3.08
CA ALA A 34 8.55 -24.21 4.40
C ALA A 34 9.14 -23.12 5.31
N ALA A 35 10.46 -22.94 5.28
CA ALA A 35 11.14 -21.88 6.04
C ALA A 35 10.66 -20.48 5.62
N VAL A 36 10.61 -20.20 4.31
CA VAL A 36 10.09 -18.94 3.75
C VAL A 36 8.65 -18.72 4.16
N GLN A 37 7.77 -19.70 3.97
CA GLN A 37 6.34 -19.56 4.29
C GLN A 37 6.12 -19.30 5.79
N GLY A 38 6.86 -19.98 6.67
CA GLY A 38 6.79 -19.74 8.11
C GLY A 38 7.30 -18.35 8.51
N SER A 39 8.39 -17.87 7.90
CA SER A 39 8.94 -16.54 8.19
C SER A 39 8.11 -15.41 7.58
N ALA A 40 7.50 -15.62 6.41
CA ALA A 40 6.55 -14.68 5.81
C ALA A 40 5.27 -14.58 6.66
N LYS A 41 4.74 -15.71 7.15
CA LYS A 41 3.62 -15.71 8.10
C LYS A 41 3.96 -14.94 9.39
N TYR A 42 5.15 -15.14 9.94
CA TYR A 42 5.61 -14.37 11.10
C TYR A 42 5.61 -12.88 10.77
N MET A 43 6.25 -12.50 9.66
CA MET A 43 6.38 -11.11 9.22
C MET A 43 5.04 -10.40 9.04
N LEU A 44 4.08 -11.03 8.36
CA LEU A 44 2.74 -10.47 8.15
C LEU A 44 1.98 -10.25 9.48
N ASN A 45 2.23 -11.11 10.47
CA ASN A 45 1.57 -11.01 11.77
C ASN A 45 2.19 -9.95 12.69
N THR A 46 3.49 -9.68 12.54
CA THR A 46 4.25 -8.76 13.40
C THR A 46 4.34 -7.35 12.81
N VAL A 47 4.48 -7.23 11.49
CA VAL A 47 4.46 -5.96 10.76
C VAL A 47 3.12 -5.89 10.03
N ARG A 48 2.04 -5.53 10.73
CA ARG A 48 0.69 -5.48 10.15
C ARG A 48 0.40 -4.21 9.37
N GLU A 49 1.07 -3.13 9.76
CA GLU A 49 0.88 -1.77 9.25
C GLU A 49 2.27 -1.19 8.96
N PRO A 50 2.93 -1.64 7.89
CA PRO A 50 4.28 -1.19 7.55
C PRO A 50 4.31 0.32 7.35
N GLN A 51 5.32 0.97 7.90
CA GLN A 51 5.53 2.42 7.79
C GLN A 51 6.61 2.74 6.75
N VAL A 52 6.76 4.01 6.36
CA VAL A 52 7.93 4.44 5.58
C VAL A 52 9.15 4.48 6.51
N GLY A 53 10.12 3.61 6.26
CA GLY A 53 11.30 3.39 7.08
C GLY A 53 11.86 1.96 6.94
N SER A 54 13.15 1.76 7.27
CA SER A 54 13.82 0.47 7.02
C SER A 54 13.21 -0.68 7.83
N VAL A 55 13.33 -0.61 9.16
CA VAL A 55 12.80 -1.63 10.07
C VAL A 55 11.32 -1.36 10.30
N GLY A 56 10.47 -2.37 10.14
CA GLY A 56 9.02 -2.24 10.22
C GLY A 56 8.39 -1.59 8.98
N GLY A 57 9.14 -1.49 7.89
CA GLY A 57 8.70 -0.92 6.62
C GLY A 57 9.26 -1.67 5.43
N GLU A 58 10.19 -1.05 4.69
CA GLU A 58 10.61 -1.52 3.37
C GLU A 58 11.15 -2.95 3.36
N TRP A 59 11.95 -3.37 4.36
CA TRP A 59 12.52 -4.72 4.38
C TRP A 59 11.45 -5.81 4.55
N ALA A 60 10.44 -5.55 5.39
CA ALA A 60 9.30 -6.44 5.56
C ALA A 60 8.49 -6.54 4.26
N VAL A 61 8.20 -5.39 3.63
CA VAL A 61 7.43 -5.30 2.38
C VAL A 61 8.12 -6.05 1.25
N ILE A 62 9.42 -5.83 1.03
CA ILE A 62 10.19 -6.52 -0.02
C ILE A 62 10.20 -8.04 0.22
N GLY A 63 10.48 -8.46 1.46
CA GLY A 63 10.49 -9.87 1.83
C GLY A 63 9.14 -10.55 1.57
N LEU A 64 8.05 -9.93 2.02
CA LEU A 64 6.69 -10.44 1.84
C LEU A 64 6.28 -10.49 0.36
N ALA A 65 6.43 -9.39 -0.38
CA ALA A 65 6.00 -9.28 -1.77
C ALA A 65 6.74 -10.27 -2.69
N ARG A 66 8.02 -10.54 -2.39
CA ARG A 66 8.85 -11.44 -3.21
C ARG A 66 8.79 -12.91 -2.77
N SER A 67 8.18 -13.21 -1.62
CA SER A 67 8.15 -14.56 -1.01
C SER A 67 7.25 -15.57 -1.72
N GLY A 68 6.23 -15.10 -2.44
CA GLY A 68 5.14 -15.94 -2.94
C GLY A 68 4.18 -16.42 -1.84
N TYR A 69 4.26 -15.85 -0.63
CA TYR A 69 3.25 -16.01 0.42
C TYR A 69 1.96 -15.27 0.03
N ASP A 70 0.81 -15.81 0.41
CA ASP A 70 -0.49 -15.18 0.16
C ASP A 70 -0.71 -14.02 1.14
N VAL A 71 -0.37 -12.81 0.70
CA VAL A 71 -0.56 -11.57 1.45
C VAL A 71 -1.81 -10.86 0.93
N PRO A 72 -2.79 -10.51 1.79
CA PRO A 72 -4.01 -9.85 1.35
C PRO A 72 -3.74 -8.53 0.63
N GLN A 73 -4.44 -8.26 -0.47
CA GLN A 73 -4.29 -7.01 -1.25
C GLN A 73 -4.39 -5.74 -0.38
N LYS A 74 -5.28 -5.75 0.62
CA LYS A 74 -5.45 -4.66 1.58
C LYS A 74 -4.14 -4.27 2.31
N TYR A 75 -3.23 -5.22 2.54
CA TYR A 75 -1.94 -4.95 3.15
C TYR A 75 -1.09 -4.03 2.26
N TRP A 76 -1.08 -4.30 0.94
CA TRP A 76 -0.38 -3.48 -0.05
C TRP A 76 -1.05 -2.12 -0.23
N ASP A 77 -2.39 -2.10 -0.31
CA ASP A 77 -3.15 -0.85 -0.44
C ASP A 77 -2.91 0.08 0.77
N ASN A 78 -2.88 -0.47 1.99
CA ASN A 78 -2.59 0.28 3.21
C ASN A 78 -1.15 0.81 3.25
N TYR A 79 -0.17 0.00 2.87
CA TYR A 79 1.22 0.44 2.78
C TYR A 79 1.38 1.55 1.75
N TYR A 80 0.82 1.39 0.56
CA TYR A 80 0.89 2.40 -0.49
C TYR A 80 0.22 3.71 -0.07
N ALA A 81 -0.94 3.67 0.61
CA ALA A 81 -1.56 4.87 1.19
C ALA A 81 -0.65 5.56 2.22
N THR A 82 0.02 4.79 3.08
CA THR A 82 0.98 5.33 4.05
C THR A 82 2.18 5.99 3.34
N VAL A 83 2.60 5.43 2.21
CA VAL A 83 3.64 6.02 1.37
C VAL A 83 3.17 7.33 0.74
N GLU A 84 1.95 7.38 0.19
CA GLU A 84 1.38 8.61 -0.39
C GLU A 84 1.29 9.73 0.66
N ASP A 85 0.75 9.44 1.84
CA ASP A 85 0.66 10.40 2.95
C ASP A 85 2.04 10.93 3.35
N TYR A 86 3.03 10.03 3.49
CA TYR A 86 4.40 10.40 3.83
C TYR A 86 5.03 11.29 2.76
N VAL A 87 4.90 10.92 1.48
CA VAL A 87 5.47 11.67 0.36
C VAL A 87 4.81 13.06 0.24
N GLU A 88 3.50 13.16 0.44
CA GLU A 88 2.77 14.42 0.42
C GLU A 88 3.17 15.34 1.59
N GLU A 89 3.24 14.80 2.82
CA GLU A 89 3.69 15.55 4.01
C GLU A 89 5.09 16.15 3.80
N HIS A 90 5.97 15.38 3.16
CA HIS A 90 7.35 15.78 2.86
C HIS A 90 7.49 16.54 1.55
N LYS A 91 6.40 16.78 0.82
CA LYS A 91 6.36 17.48 -0.48
C LYS A 91 7.36 16.88 -1.49
N GLY A 92 7.45 15.55 -1.51
CA GLY A 92 8.38 14.79 -2.34
C GLY A 92 9.85 14.84 -1.90
N ASN A 93 10.22 15.56 -0.84
CA ASN A 93 11.60 15.58 -0.32
C ASN A 93 11.76 14.65 0.90
N LEU A 94 12.06 13.37 0.63
CA LEU A 94 12.19 12.36 1.70
C LEU A 94 13.42 12.59 2.59
N HIS A 95 14.50 13.16 2.05
CA HIS A 95 15.66 13.56 2.84
C HIS A 95 16.66 14.42 2.04
N ASP A 96 17.32 15.38 2.70
CA ASP A 96 18.38 16.20 2.09
C ASP A 96 19.76 15.54 1.95
N LYS A 97 20.00 14.38 2.57
CA LYS A 97 21.34 13.76 2.71
C LYS A 97 21.32 12.23 2.60
N LYS A 98 20.28 11.57 3.09
CA LYS A 98 20.14 10.12 3.01
C LYS A 98 19.35 9.74 1.76
N TYR A 99 20.01 9.73 0.61
CA TYR A 99 19.32 9.41 -0.65
C TYR A 99 18.94 7.91 -0.74
N THR A 100 19.41 7.10 0.21
CA THR A 100 18.90 5.75 0.45
C THR A 100 17.42 5.72 0.83
N GLU A 101 16.84 6.80 1.38
CA GLU A 101 15.38 6.84 1.67
C GLU A 101 14.57 6.70 0.38
N TYR A 102 14.91 7.45 -0.67
CA TYR A 102 14.30 7.28 -2.00
C TYR A 102 14.53 5.88 -2.55
N SER A 103 15.77 5.41 -2.48
CA SER A 103 16.16 4.14 -3.09
C SER A 103 15.41 2.95 -2.48
N ARG A 104 15.34 2.86 -1.14
CA ARG A 104 14.62 1.78 -0.47
C ARG A 104 13.13 1.81 -0.78
N LEU A 105 12.53 3.00 -0.77
CA LEU A 105 11.12 3.16 -1.07
C LEU A 105 10.80 2.78 -2.53
N ILE A 106 11.63 3.17 -3.50
CA ILE A 106 11.52 2.74 -4.90
C ILE A 106 11.52 1.21 -5.00
N VAL A 107 12.44 0.53 -4.30
CA VAL A 107 12.53 -0.94 -4.33
C VAL A 107 11.28 -1.58 -3.72
N ALA A 108 10.78 -1.07 -2.59
CA ALA A 108 9.56 -1.58 -1.97
C ALA A 108 8.32 -1.37 -2.85
N LEU A 109 8.16 -0.19 -3.45
CA LEU A 109 7.09 0.11 -4.41
C LEU A 109 7.17 -0.82 -5.62
N THR A 110 8.35 -0.97 -6.21
CA THR A 110 8.54 -1.89 -7.34
C THR A 110 8.15 -3.33 -6.96
N ALA A 111 8.47 -3.78 -5.74
CA ALA A 111 8.18 -5.13 -5.28
C ALA A 111 6.67 -5.43 -5.19
N ILE A 112 5.86 -4.44 -4.82
CA ILE A 112 4.39 -4.56 -4.75
C ILE A 112 3.71 -4.24 -6.10
N GLY A 113 4.49 -3.96 -7.14
CA GLY A 113 4.00 -3.57 -8.46
C GLY A 113 3.49 -2.13 -8.54
N ALA A 114 3.95 -1.26 -7.64
CA ALA A 114 3.64 0.16 -7.64
C ALA A 114 4.63 0.99 -8.47
N ASP A 115 4.16 2.09 -9.08
CA ASP A 115 4.97 2.97 -9.92
C ASP A 115 5.63 4.10 -9.09
N PRO A 116 6.96 4.05 -8.85
CA PRO A 116 7.65 5.08 -8.07
C PRO A 116 7.82 6.41 -8.82
N SER A 117 7.44 6.49 -10.10
CA SER A 117 7.53 7.71 -10.90
C SER A 117 6.35 8.67 -10.71
N ASP A 118 5.28 8.22 -10.06
CA ASP A 118 4.10 9.02 -9.73
C ASP A 118 3.47 8.59 -8.39
N VAL A 119 4.00 9.14 -7.30
CA VAL A 119 3.54 8.89 -5.92
C VAL A 119 3.11 10.22 -5.31
N ALA A 120 1.81 10.38 -5.02
CA ALA A 120 1.24 11.66 -4.59
C ALA A 120 1.60 12.86 -5.51
N GLY A 121 1.76 12.62 -6.81
CA GLY A 121 2.19 13.63 -7.80
C GLY A 121 3.69 13.92 -7.82
N TYR A 122 4.50 13.13 -7.10
CA TYR A 122 5.97 13.25 -7.06
C TYR A 122 6.65 12.05 -7.71
N ASN A 123 7.69 12.33 -8.48
CA ASN A 123 8.53 11.30 -9.09
C ASN A 123 9.71 10.99 -8.17
N LEU A 124 9.66 9.85 -7.47
CA LEU A 124 10.66 9.43 -6.49
C LEU A 124 11.98 8.99 -7.13
N LEU A 125 12.01 8.70 -8.43
CA LEU A 125 13.23 8.42 -9.19
C LEU A 125 14.06 9.70 -9.39
N THR A 126 13.41 10.85 -9.61
CA THR A 126 14.08 12.14 -9.94
C THR A 126 15.26 12.50 -9.04
N PRO A 127 15.17 12.37 -7.70
CA PRO A 127 16.29 12.59 -6.78
C PRO A 127 17.54 11.77 -7.11
N LEU A 128 17.41 10.53 -7.59
CA LEU A 128 18.55 9.69 -8.02
C LEU A 128 19.25 10.23 -9.29
N GLY A 129 18.75 11.32 -9.88
CA GLY A 129 19.47 12.09 -10.91
C GLY A 129 20.52 13.05 -10.36
N ASP A 130 20.62 13.24 -9.03
CA ASP A 130 21.60 14.12 -8.39
C ASP A 130 22.78 13.31 -7.84
N PHE A 131 23.91 13.31 -8.56
CA PHE A 131 25.08 12.52 -8.19
C PHE A 131 25.66 12.96 -6.85
N ASP A 132 25.87 14.27 -6.66
CA ASP A 132 26.53 14.83 -5.49
C ASP A 132 25.76 14.53 -4.20
N LYS A 133 24.42 14.65 -4.25
CA LYS A 133 23.58 14.31 -3.10
C LYS A 133 23.48 12.82 -2.85
N THR A 134 23.47 12.02 -3.91
CA THR A 134 23.40 10.55 -3.78
C THR A 134 24.64 10.00 -3.07
N ILE A 135 25.84 10.43 -3.47
CA ILE A 135 27.10 9.91 -2.88
C ILE A 135 27.42 10.52 -1.51
N TRP A 136 26.66 11.51 -1.05
CA TRP A 136 26.91 12.23 0.19
C TRP A 136 26.92 11.31 1.41
N GLN A 137 26.05 10.29 1.42
CA GLN A 137 25.94 9.30 2.49
C GLN A 137 27.10 8.29 2.52
N GLY A 138 28.03 8.37 1.56
CA GLY A 138 29.07 7.36 1.37
C GLY A 138 28.60 6.25 0.45
N ILE A 139 29.25 5.09 0.53
CA ILE A 139 29.09 3.98 -0.44
C ILE A 139 27.66 3.43 -0.51
N ASN A 140 26.88 3.54 0.57
CA ASN A 140 25.47 3.15 0.58
C ASN A 140 24.64 3.89 -0.46
N GLY A 141 24.95 5.16 -0.73
CA GLY A 141 24.26 5.98 -1.72
C GLY A 141 24.26 5.35 -3.12
N PRO A 142 25.44 5.21 -3.77
CA PRO A 142 25.51 4.62 -5.11
C PRO A 142 25.09 3.15 -5.15
N ILE A 143 25.34 2.36 -4.09
CA ILE A 143 24.86 0.95 -4.01
C ILE A 143 23.33 0.92 -4.13
N TRP A 144 22.63 1.63 -3.24
CA TRP A 144 21.17 1.61 -3.23
C TRP A 144 20.57 2.31 -4.45
N ALA A 145 21.22 3.34 -4.99
CA ALA A 145 20.76 4.00 -6.21
C ALA A 145 20.77 3.04 -7.41
N LEU A 146 21.83 2.25 -7.60
CA LEU A 146 21.86 1.24 -8.66
C LEU A 146 20.81 0.15 -8.43
N ILE A 147 20.71 -0.37 -7.20
CA ILE A 147 19.69 -1.36 -6.84
C ILE A 147 18.28 -0.85 -7.18
N ALA A 148 17.96 0.40 -6.82
CA ALA A 148 16.65 1.01 -7.06
C ALA A 148 16.37 1.24 -8.55
N LEU A 149 17.34 1.78 -9.30
CA LEU A 149 17.19 2.05 -10.73
C LEU A 149 17.04 0.76 -11.53
N ASP A 150 17.79 -0.27 -11.17
CA ASP A 150 17.80 -1.54 -11.88
C ASP A 150 16.66 -2.46 -11.43
N ALA A 151 16.00 -2.18 -10.30
CA ALA A 151 14.92 -3.01 -9.80
C ALA A 151 13.74 -3.13 -10.77
N GLY A 152 13.24 -2.00 -11.26
CA GLY A 152 12.19 -1.95 -12.29
C GLY A 152 12.73 -1.71 -13.70
N ASN A 153 14.05 -1.82 -13.90
CA ASN A 153 14.74 -1.41 -15.14
C ASN A 153 14.36 0.02 -15.57
N TYR A 154 14.36 0.96 -14.62
CA TYR A 154 13.94 2.34 -14.84
C TYR A 154 14.95 3.10 -15.70
N ASP A 155 14.47 4.00 -16.55
CA ASP A 155 15.38 4.93 -17.24
C ASP A 155 16.12 5.82 -16.23
N MET A 156 17.32 6.27 -16.61
CA MET A 156 18.07 7.20 -15.77
C MET A 156 17.31 8.53 -15.65
N PRO A 157 16.89 8.94 -14.45
CA PRO A 157 16.06 10.11 -14.28
C PRO A 157 16.86 11.40 -14.49
N ARG A 158 16.21 12.40 -15.09
CA ARG A 158 16.79 13.73 -15.30
C ARG A 158 16.40 14.67 -14.16
N ASN A 159 17.38 15.15 -13.41
CA ASN A 159 17.17 16.13 -12.36
C ASN A 159 17.74 17.49 -12.79
N GLN A 160 16.87 18.41 -13.18
CA GLN A 160 17.29 19.74 -13.67
C GLN A 160 17.94 20.60 -12.58
N ASN A 161 17.74 20.26 -11.31
CA ASN A 161 18.28 20.98 -10.17
C ASN A 161 19.59 20.37 -9.64
N ALA A 162 20.01 19.22 -10.17
CA ALA A 162 21.24 18.58 -9.76
C ALA A 162 22.44 19.43 -10.20
N LYS A 163 23.38 19.66 -9.27
CA LYS A 163 24.67 20.29 -9.60
C LYS A 163 25.45 19.41 -10.57
N THR A 164 25.47 18.11 -10.30
CA THR A 164 26.07 17.10 -11.16
C THR A 164 25.00 16.07 -11.50
N GLN A 165 24.55 16.06 -12.77
CA GLN A 165 23.60 15.08 -13.25
C GLN A 165 24.25 13.68 -13.22
N ALA A 166 23.62 12.76 -12.50
CA ALA A 166 24.10 11.39 -12.39
C ALA A 166 23.90 10.61 -13.70
N THR A 167 24.74 9.60 -13.88
CA THR A 167 24.53 8.48 -14.80
C THR A 167 24.75 7.17 -14.04
N ARG A 168 24.21 6.05 -14.53
CA ARG A 168 24.49 4.72 -13.96
C ARG A 168 25.99 4.45 -13.83
N GLN A 169 26.76 4.76 -14.89
CA GLN A 169 28.20 4.53 -14.88
C GLN A 169 28.92 5.31 -13.77
N MET A 170 28.48 6.53 -13.45
CA MET A 170 29.08 7.28 -12.35
C MET A 170 28.88 6.60 -10.99
N TYR A 171 27.74 5.93 -10.77
CA TYR A 171 27.53 5.15 -9.55
C TYR A 171 28.36 3.86 -9.53
N VAL A 172 28.47 3.17 -10.68
CA VAL A 172 29.38 2.03 -10.84
C VAL A 172 30.81 2.44 -10.52
N ASP A 173 31.32 3.50 -11.15
CA ASP A 173 32.67 4.02 -10.96
C ASP A 173 32.92 4.45 -9.52
N GLU A 174 31.94 5.08 -8.86
CA GLU A 174 32.05 5.47 -7.44
C GLU A 174 32.15 4.25 -6.51
N ILE A 175 31.43 3.16 -6.81
CA ILE A 175 31.58 1.91 -6.05
C ILE A 175 32.96 1.30 -6.32
N LEU A 176 33.37 1.17 -7.58
CA LEU A 176 34.67 0.59 -7.95
C LEU A 176 35.85 1.36 -7.34
N ALA A 177 35.80 2.69 -7.34
CA ALA A 177 36.83 3.55 -6.78
C ALA A 177 37.02 3.38 -5.27
N ARG A 178 36.01 2.82 -4.57
CA ARG A 178 36.05 2.59 -3.12
C ARG A 178 36.53 1.19 -2.74
N GLN A 179 36.78 0.30 -3.70
CA GLN A 179 37.24 -1.05 -3.41
C GLN A 179 38.62 -1.03 -2.75
N LEU A 180 38.76 -1.79 -1.67
CA LEU A 180 39.98 -1.86 -0.87
C LEU A 180 40.99 -2.84 -1.45
N ASN A 181 42.25 -2.73 -1.00
CA ASN A 181 43.35 -3.58 -1.47
C ASN A 181 43.14 -5.07 -1.17
N ASP A 182 42.34 -5.41 -0.15
CA ASP A 182 41.98 -6.79 0.19
C ASP A 182 40.84 -7.35 -0.67
N GLY A 183 40.23 -6.52 -1.53
CA GLY A 183 39.26 -6.93 -2.54
C GLY A 183 37.80 -6.66 -2.19
N GLY A 184 37.46 -6.32 -0.95
CA GLY A 184 36.09 -5.98 -0.56
C GLY A 184 35.83 -4.48 -0.47
N TRP A 185 34.75 -4.13 0.23
CA TRP A 185 34.37 -2.76 0.56
C TRP A 185 34.03 -2.63 2.03
N ASN A 186 34.11 -1.42 2.56
CA ASN A 186 33.55 -1.05 3.86
C ASN A 186 32.78 0.28 3.75
N LEU A 187 32.19 0.71 4.86
CA LEU A 187 31.28 1.86 4.87
C LEU A 187 32.00 3.21 4.63
N THR A 188 33.26 3.35 5.05
CA THR A 188 33.91 4.65 5.25
C THR A 188 35.03 4.95 4.28
N ASP A 189 35.82 3.95 3.92
CA ASP A 189 37.06 4.14 3.16
C ASP A 189 36.77 4.37 1.66
N LYS A 190 37.73 5.01 0.98
CA LYS A 190 37.66 5.35 -0.45
C LYS A 190 38.80 4.70 -1.22
N GLY A 191 38.88 3.38 -1.11
CA GLY A 191 39.94 2.57 -1.70
C GLY A 191 41.24 2.57 -0.89
N GLY A 192 42.22 1.81 -1.36
CA GLY A 192 43.54 1.72 -0.75
C GLY A 192 43.61 0.75 0.44
N ALA A 193 44.47 1.06 1.41
CA ALA A 193 44.64 0.23 2.61
C ALA A 193 43.49 0.47 3.59
N GLY A 194 42.68 -0.56 3.81
CA GLY A 194 41.55 -0.58 4.74
C GLY A 194 41.17 -2.02 5.07
N GLN A 195 40.17 -2.20 5.91
CA GLN A 195 39.61 -3.52 6.22
C GLN A 195 38.22 -3.62 5.63
N SER A 196 38.02 -4.57 4.71
CA SER A 196 36.71 -4.83 4.13
C SER A 196 35.75 -5.43 5.14
N ASP A 197 34.47 -5.18 4.90
CA ASP A 197 33.33 -5.64 5.69
C ASP A 197 32.44 -6.55 4.83
N PRO A 198 32.03 -7.73 5.32
CA PRO A 198 31.23 -8.66 4.52
C PRO A 198 29.85 -8.12 4.15
N ASP A 199 29.23 -7.30 5.00
CA ASP A 199 27.89 -6.75 4.75
C ASP A 199 27.94 -5.78 3.57
N ILE A 200 28.85 -4.80 3.65
CA ILE A 200 29.01 -3.81 2.57
C ILE A 200 29.53 -4.46 1.29
N THR A 201 30.40 -5.47 1.40
CA THR A 201 30.88 -6.22 0.24
C THR A 201 29.74 -6.98 -0.43
N GLY A 202 28.89 -7.67 0.36
CA GLY A 202 27.69 -8.34 -0.15
C GLY A 202 26.75 -7.37 -0.86
N MET A 203 26.47 -6.21 -0.25
CA MET A 203 25.64 -5.17 -0.84
C MET A 203 26.24 -4.59 -2.14
N ALA A 204 27.56 -4.40 -2.21
CA ALA A 204 28.22 -3.95 -3.44
C ALA A 204 28.08 -4.98 -4.58
N LEU A 205 28.19 -6.28 -4.27
CA LEU A 205 27.94 -7.33 -5.25
C LEU A 205 26.50 -7.32 -5.78
N GLN A 206 25.52 -7.05 -4.92
CA GLN A 206 24.11 -6.93 -5.32
C GLN A 206 23.92 -5.80 -6.35
N ALA A 207 24.52 -4.64 -6.12
CA ALA A 207 24.44 -3.49 -7.02
C ALA A 207 25.19 -3.70 -8.35
N LEU A 208 26.34 -4.38 -8.31
CA LEU A 208 27.20 -4.58 -9.48
C LEU A 208 26.79 -5.79 -10.35
N ALA A 209 25.86 -6.62 -9.89
CA ALA A 209 25.49 -7.87 -10.56
C ALA A 209 25.02 -7.67 -12.02
N GLY A 210 24.31 -6.58 -12.31
CA GLY A 210 23.86 -6.23 -13.67
C GLY A 210 24.97 -5.74 -14.61
N TYR A 211 26.17 -5.47 -14.08
CA TYR A 211 27.26 -4.81 -14.81
C TYR A 211 28.45 -5.73 -15.10
N GLN A 212 28.30 -7.05 -14.89
CA GLN A 212 29.35 -8.06 -15.05
C GLN A 212 29.97 -8.13 -16.45
N SER A 213 29.31 -7.58 -17.48
CA SER A 213 29.89 -7.50 -18.83
C SER A 213 31.04 -6.49 -18.94
N GLN A 214 31.15 -5.55 -18.00
CA GLN A 214 32.26 -4.60 -17.92
C GLN A 214 33.49 -5.30 -17.30
N PRO A 215 34.65 -5.36 -17.99
CA PRO A 215 35.82 -6.10 -17.50
C PRO A 215 36.31 -5.65 -16.11
N GLU A 216 36.28 -4.35 -15.84
CA GLU A 216 36.67 -3.73 -14.58
C GLU A 216 35.71 -4.10 -13.44
N VAL A 217 34.40 -4.12 -13.71
CA VAL A 217 33.38 -4.57 -12.75
C VAL A 217 33.57 -6.05 -12.46
N LYS A 218 33.74 -6.87 -13.49
CA LYS A 218 34.00 -8.29 -13.33
C LYS A 218 35.24 -8.54 -12.47
N ALA A 219 36.34 -7.85 -12.74
CA ALA A 219 37.57 -8.00 -11.98
C ALA A 219 37.40 -7.56 -10.51
N ALA A 220 36.59 -6.54 -10.24
CA ALA A 220 36.25 -6.13 -8.88
C ALA A 220 35.39 -7.18 -8.16
N ILE A 221 34.36 -7.72 -8.84
CA ILE A 221 33.53 -8.81 -8.31
C ILE A 221 34.39 -10.04 -7.98
N ASP A 222 35.31 -10.44 -8.87
CA ASP A 222 36.18 -11.59 -8.64
C ASP A 222 37.03 -11.39 -7.36
N ARG A 223 37.62 -10.21 -7.16
CA ARG A 223 38.37 -9.88 -5.92
C ARG A 223 37.50 -9.90 -4.68
N ALA A 224 36.25 -9.42 -4.78
CA ALA A 224 35.31 -9.40 -3.67
C ALA A 224 34.85 -10.81 -3.28
N LEU A 225 34.67 -11.71 -4.25
CA LEU A 225 34.37 -13.12 -4.00
C LEU A 225 35.56 -13.83 -3.34
N ASP A 226 36.79 -13.51 -3.74
CA ASP A 226 38.00 -14.03 -3.08
C ASP A 226 38.09 -13.56 -1.62
N TYR A 227 37.83 -12.27 -1.36
CA TYR A 227 37.74 -11.73 0.00
C TYR A 227 36.65 -12.43 0.81
N LEU A 228 35.42 -12.51 0.31
CA LEU A 228 34.30 -13.13 1.04
C LEU A 228 34.57 -14.62 1.31
N SER A 229 35.17 -15.34 0.36
CA SER A 229 35.57 -16.73 0.57
C SER A 229 36.61 -16.87 1.69
N ALA A 230 37.56 -15.93 1.80
CA ALA A 230 38.57 -15.92 2.85
C ALA A 230 38.00 -15.47 4.21
N ALA A 231 37.04 -14.55 4.22
CA ALA A 231 36.44 -13.98 5.43
C ALA A 231 35.36 -14.86 6.07
N GLN A 232 34.85 -15.87 5.36
CA GLN A 232 33.79 -16.75 5.86
C GLN A 232 34.27 -17.58 7.05
N GLU A 233 33.44 -17.63 8.09
CA GLU A 233 33.71 -18.38 9.31
C GLU A 233 33.54 -19.90 9.10
N SER A 234 34.13 -20.68 10.02
CA SER A 234 34.11 -22.15 9.97
C SER A 234 32.71 -22.79 10.02
N ASN A 235 31.70 -22.05 10.48
CA ASN A 235 30.29 -22.45 10.55
C ASN A 235 29.50 -22.02 9.31
N GLY A 236 30.16 -21.49 8.28
CA GLY A 236 29.54 -20.96 7.07
C GLY A 236 29.02 -19.52 7.19
N GLY A 237 29.15 -18.87 8.34
CA GLY A 237 28.66 -17.51 8.58
C GLY A 237 29.69 -16.41 8.28
N TYR A 238 29.32 -15.18 8.65
CA TYR A 238 30.16 -14.00 8.53
C TYR A 238 30.06 -13.13 9.78
N ALA A 239 31.17 -12.51 10.14
CA ALA A 239 31.23 -11.50 11.19
C ALA A 239 31.51 -10.12 10.58
N SER A 240 30.60 -9.18 10.82
CA SER A 240 30.84 -7.74 10.61
C SER A 240 31.27 -7.12 11.94
N HIS A 241 32.33 -6.30 11.91
CA HIS A 241 32.89 -5.66 13.11
C HIS A 241 33.09 -6.62 14.32
N ASN A 242 33.52 -7.85 14.03
CA ASN A 242 33.71 -8.96 15.00
C ASN A 242 32.42 -9.54 15.62
N THR A 243 31.27 -9.28 15.03
CA THR A 243 29.97 -9.84 15.46
C THR A 243 29.43 -10.75 14.37
N SER A 244 29.40 -12.06 14.62
CA SER A 244 28.73 -13.02 13.75
C SER A 244 27.22 -12.83 13.86
N SER A 245 26.56 -12.60 12.73
CA SER A 245 25.13 -12.28 12.70
C SER A 245 24.38 -12.92 11.54
N SER A 246 23.06 -13.02 11.68
CA SER A 246 22.17 -13.47 10.60
C SER A 246 22.19 -12.51 9.41
N GLU A 247 22.27 -11.21 9.68
CA GLU A 247 22.22 -10.12 8.70
C GLU A 247 23.46 -10.15 7.79
N SER A 248 24.63 -10.44 8.36
CA SER A 248 25.87 -10.53 7.60
C SER A 248 25.86 -11.67 6.58
N VAL A 249 25.41 -12.87 6.97
CA VAL A 249 25.29 -13.99 6.02
C VAL A 249 24.19 -13.74 4.98
N VAL A 250 23.13 -13.03 5.34
CA VAL A 250 22.07 -12.60 4.41
C VAL A 250 22.65 -11.75 3.28
N GLN A 251 23.46 -10.72 3.57
CA GLN A 251 24.01 -9.85 2.52
C GLN A 251 24.84 -10.62 1.49
N VAL A 252 25.59 -11.63 1.95
CA VAL A 252 26.38 -12.51 1.08
C VAL A 252 25.49 -13.43 0.27
N ILE A 253 24.47 -14.06 0.87
CA ILE A 253 23.50 -14.90 0.15
C ILE A 253 22.83 -14.10 -0.98
N VAL A 254 22.33 -12.90 -0.68
CA VAL A 254 21.65 -12.06 -1.67
C VAL A 254 22.62 -11.64 -2.78
N GLY A 255 23.88 -11.31 -2.43
CA GLY A 255 24.93 -10.98 -3.40
C GLY A 255 25.26 -12.15 -4.33
N LEU A 256 25.45 -13.36 -3.82
CA LEU A 256 25.71 -14.55 -4.65
C LEU A 256 24.52 -14.89 -5.55
N CYS A 257 23.30 -14.83 -5.01
CA CYS A 257 22.09 -15.04 -5.80
C CYS A 257 21.95 -14.00 -6.92
N ALA A 258 22.28 -12.74 -6.65
CA ALA A 258 22.25 -11.68 -7.66
C ALA A 258 23.25 -11.93 -8.80
N LEU A 259 24.43 -12.48 -8.47
CA LEU A 259 25.46 -12.85 -9.45
C LEU A 259 25.15 -14.16 -10.20
N GLY A 260 24.10 -14.90 -9.81
CA GLY A 260 23.80 -16.23 -10.35
C GLY A 260 24.78 -17.32 -9.90
N ILE A 261 25.44 -17.13 -8.75
CA ILE A 261 26.35 -18.12 -8.15
C ILE A 261 25.54 -19.07 -7.27
N ASP A 262 25.74 -20.37 -7.46
CA ASP A 262 25.10 -21.42 -6.65
C ASP A 262 25.52 -21.31 -5.18
N LEU A 263 24.58 -21.43 -4.24
CA LEU A 263 24.86 -21.35 -2.81
C LEU A 263 25.67 -22.56 -2.27
N ASN A 264 25.86 -23.60 -3.08
CA ASN A 264 26.76 -24.73 -2.83
C ASN A 264 28.13 -24.58 -3.53
N ASP A 265 28.44 -23.41 -4.12
CA ASP A 265 29.77 -23.13 -4.67
C ASP A 265 30.82 -23.40 -3.60
N ALA A 266 31.81 -24.24 -3.93
CA ALA A 266 32.80 -24.74 -2.98
C ALA A 266 33.63 -23.64 -2.30
N ARG A 267 33.68 -22.43 -2.88
CA ARG A 267 34.30 -21.26 -2.23
C ARG A 267 33.57 -20.87 -0.94
N PHE A 268 32.26 -21.07 -0.91
CA PHE A 268 31.34 -20.62 0.15
C PHE A 268 30.79 -21.73 1.05
N VAL A 269 31.40 -22.93 0.99
CA VAL A 269 31.12 -24.04 1.91
C VAL A 269 32.33 -24.25 2.81
N LYS A 270 32.18 -24.02 4.12
CA LYS A 270 33.29 -24.12 5.10
C LYS A 270 33.02 -25.25 6.09
N ASN A 271 33.96 -26.18 6.20
CA ASN A 271 33.84 -27.36 7.07
C ASN A 271 32.53 -28.16 6.86
N GLY A 272 32.01 -28.18 5.63
CA GLY A 272 30.75 -28.83 5.30
C GLY A 272 29.49 -28.03 5.62
N HIS A 273 29.62 -26.80 6.16
CA HIS A 273 28.52 -25.89 6.40
C HIS A 273 28.32 -24.92 5.25
N THR A 274 27.09 -24.82 4.78
CA THR A 274 26.65 -23.86 3.76
C THR A 274 26.21 -22.53 4.38
N LEU A 275 26.11 -21.49 3.55
CA LEU A 275 25.53 -20.19 3.94
C LEU A 275 24.09 -20.32 4.42
N LEU A 276 23.29 -21.15 3.73
CA LEU A 276 21.87 -21.31 4.03
C LEU A 276 21.64 -22.06 5.33
N GLU A 277 22.43 -23.11 5.61
CA GLU A 277 22.41 -23.79 6.92
C GLU A 277 22.79 -22.84 8.05
N ASN A 278 23.79 -21.98 7.83
CA ASN A 278 24.17 -20.95 8.80
C ASN A 278 23.01 -19.98 9.06
N LEU A 279 22.39 -19.43 8.02
CA LEU A 279 21.22 -18.54 8.17
C LEU A 279 20.07 -19.22 8.93
N LEU A 280 19.73 -20.46 8.55
CA LEU A 280 18.65 -21.22 9.20
C LEU A 280 18.94 -21.54 10.67
N SER A 281 20.21 -21.57 11.10
CA SER A 281 20.56 -21.74 12.51
C SER A 281 20.14 -20.58 13.42
N TYR A 282 19.90 -19.38 12.85
CA TYR A 282 19.37 -18.23 13.58
C TYR A 282 17.84 -18.18 13.58
N ARG A 283 17.18 -19.01 12.77
CA ARG A 283 15.72 -19.02 12.62
C ARG A 283 15.08 -19.76 13.79
N GLN A 284 14.05 -19.17 14.37
CA GLN A 284 13.26 -19.76 15.44
C GLN A 284 12.01 -20.48 14.92
N ASP A 285 11.41 -21.33 15.75
CA ASP A 285 10.22 -22.14 15.40
C ASP A 285 9.02 -21.28 14.98
N ASN A 286 8.88 -20.08 15.58
CA ASN A 286 7.82 -19.12 15.25
C ASN A 286 8.03 -18.42 13.89
N GLY A 287 9.18 -18.60 13.24
CA GLY A 287 9.55 -17.98 11.96
C GLY A 287 10.39 -16.72 12.06
N SER A 288 10.66 -16.20 13.27
CA SER A 288 11.55 -15.06 13.49
C SER A 288 13.02 -15.45 13.38
N PHE A 289 13.91 -14.45 13.44
CA PHE A 289 15.36 -14.64 13.48
C PHE A 289 16.01 -13.92 14.66
N LEU A 290 17.05 -14.55 15.21
CA LEU A 290 17.97 -13.96 16.16
C LEU A 290 19.04 -13.15 15.42
N HIS A 291 19.45 -12.00 15.99
CA HIS A 291 20.59 -11.24 15.48
C HIS A 291 21.91 -12.03 15.64
N THR A 292 22.15 -12.58 16.84
CA THR A 292 23.30 -13.44 17.15
C THR A 292 22.83 -14.74 17.79
N SER A 293 23.64 -15.80 17.71
CA SER A 293 23.31 -17.12 18.27
C SER A 293 23.18 -17.13 19.80
N ALA A 294 23.73 -16.12 20.48
CA ALA A 294 23.65 -15.93 21.93
C ALA A 294 22.55 -14.95 22.37
N GLY A 295 21.77 -14.40 21.43
CA GLY A 295 20.70 -13.44 21.72
C GLY A 295 19.51 -14.08 22.43
N ASN A 296 18.85 -13.32 23.31
CA ASN A 296 17.58 -13.71 23.92
C ASN A 296 16.45 -12.88 23.29
N GLY A 297 15.60 -13.51 22.48
CA GLY A 297 14.40 -12.90 21.90
C GLY A 297 14.53 -12.48 20.43
N ASP A 298 13.38 -12.16 19.82
CA ASP A 298 13.26 -11.83 18.40
C ASP A 298 13.91 -10.48 18.06
N SER A 299 14.72 -10.41 16.99
CA SER A 299 15.18 -9.15 16.41
C SER A 299 14.35 -8.85 15.16
N GLN A 300 13.67 -7.69 15.14
CA GLN A 300 12.84 -7.31 14.00
C GLN A 300 13.67 -7.15 12.73
N MET A 301 14.82 -6.46 12.81
CA MET A 301 15.76 -6.32 11.71
C MET A 301 16.26 -7.68 11.22
N ALA A 302 16.71 -8.55 12.14
CA ALA A 302 17.17 -9.88 11.77
C ALA A 302 16.07 -10.69 11.08
N SER A 303 14.82 -10.57 11.56
CA SER A 303 13.67 -11.29 11.00
C SER A 303 13.31 -10.81 9.60
N GLU A 304 13.38 -9.50 9.36
CA GLU A 304 13.11 -8.88 8.06
C GLU A 304 14.21 -9.23 7.04
N GLN A 305 15.48 -9.13 7.45
CA GLN A 305 16.60 -9.50 6.59
C GLN A 305 16.70 -11.00 6.36
N GLY A 306 16.49 -11.81 7.41
CA GLY A 306 16.42 -13.25 7.32
C GLY A 306 15.33 -13.72 6.35
N LEU A 307 14.14 -13.10 6.40
CA LEU A 307 13.07 -13.40 5.43
C LEU A 307 13.52 -13.10 4.00
N TYR A 308 13.97 -11.88 3.68
CA TYR A 308 14.32 -11.60 2.29
C TYR A 308 15.56 -12.38 1.82
N GLY A 309 16.46 -12.78 2.74
CA GLY A 309 17.59 -13.65 2.45
C GLY A 309 17.15 -15.07 2.06
N LEU A 310 16.20 -15.66 2.80
CA LEU A 310 15.57 -16.92 2.41
C LEU A 310 14.82 -16.80 1.08
N VAL A 311 14.14 -15.68 0.85
CA VAL A 311 13.43 -15.41 -0.41
C VAL A 311 14.41 -15.33 -1.58
N ALA A 312 15.56 -14.67 -1.42
CA ALA A 312 16.60 -14.63 -2.46
C ALA A 312 17.06 -16.05 -2.83
N ALA A 313 17.34 -16.89 -1.82
CA ALA A 313 17.71 -18.30 -2.03
C ALA A 313 16.60 -19.10 -2.73
N GLN A 314 15.34 -18.95 -2.28
CA GLN A 314 14.18 -19.63 -2.89
C GLN A 314 14.00 -19.23 -4.36
N ARG A 315 14.16 -17.94 -4.66
CA ARG A 315 14.02 -17.42 -6.03
C ARG A 315 15.13 -17.95 -6.94
N ALA A 316 16.37 -17.96 -6.45
CA ALA A 316 17.50 -18.54 -7.18
C ALA A 316 17.30 -20.04 -7.45
N ALA A 317 16.88 -20.82 -6.44
CA ALA A 317 16.57 -22.24 -6.59
C ALA A 317 15.45 -22.50 -7.61
N ALA A 318 14.44 -21.62 -7.64
CA ALA A 318 13.32 -21.71 -8.58
C ALA A 318 13.62 -21.12 -9.97
N GLY A 319 14.83 -20.62 -10.23
CA GLY A 319 15.20 -19.97 -11.49
C GLY A 319 14.40 -18.71 -11.81
N LYS A 320 13.89 -18.03 -10.77
CA LYS A 320 13.17 -16.75 -10.90
C LYS A 320 14.16 -15.59 -10.92
N SER A 321 13.68 -14.40 -11.29
CA SER A 321 14.47 -13.17 -11.18
C SER A 321 14.95 -12.94 -9.75
N THR A 322 16.04 -12.19 -9.59
CA THR A 322 16.70 -12.00 -8.29
C THR A 322 15.80 -11.25 -7.30
N LEU A 323 16.24 -11.11 -6.04
CA LEU A 323 15.46 -10.39 -5.03
C LEU A 323 15.13 -8.97 -5.50
N TYR A 324 16.13 -8.26 -6.02
CA TYR A 324 16.02 -6.86 -6.40
C TYR A 324 15.79 -6.62 -7.88
N HIS A 325 16.11 -7.54 -8.80
CA HIS A 325 15.74 -7.40 -10.20
C HIS A 325 14.31 -7.93 -10.40
N MET A 326 13.37 -7.05 -10.72
CA MET A 326 11.93 -7.32 -10.67
C MET A 326 11.29 -7.23 -12.06
N ASP A 327 11.97 -7.72 -13.09
CA ASP A 327 11.45 -7.88 -14.45
C ASP A 327 10.27 -8.87 -14.56
N ASP A 328 10.07 -9.67 -13.52
CA ASP A 328 8.91 -10.56 -13.34
C ASP A 328 7.74 -9.91 -12.59
N VAL A 329 7.90 -8.65 -12.15
CA VAL A 329 6.81 -7.85 -11.58
C VAL A 329 6.25 -6.96 -12.68
N THR A 330 4.94 -7.02 -12.87
CA THR A 330 4.25 -6.04 -13.70
C THR A 330 4.03 -4.80 -12.85
N ILE A 331 4.71 -3.70 -13.19
CA ILE A 331 4.37 -2.40 -12.62
C ILE A 331 2.96 -2.06 -13.07
N HIS A 332 2.05 -2.03 -12.13
CA HIS A 332 0.79 -1.34 -12.29
C HIS A 332 1.11 0.13 -12.07
N VAL A 333 0.62 1.00 -12.95
CA VAL A 333 0.60 2.43 -12.61
C VAL A 333 -0.26 2.55 -11.36
N THR A 334 0.41 2.74 -10.23
CA THR A 334 -0.16 3.17 -8.96
C THR A 334 0.55 4.52 -8.72
N GLY A 335 0.07 5.68 -9.13
CA GLY A 335 -1.25 6.27 -8.97
C GLY A 335 -2.44 5.47 -9.45
N VAL A 336 -3.18 4.95 -8.47
CA VAL A 336 -4.63 4.94 -8.62
C VAL A 336 -5.06 6.41 -8.64
N THR A 337 -5.02 7.06 -9.81
CA THR A 337 -6.19 7.89 -10.15
C THR A 337 -7.27 6.95 -10.66
N LYS A 338 -7.80 6.18 -9.73
CA LYS A 338 -9.23 6.02 -9.62
C LYS A 338 -9.57 6.40 -8.21
N GLU A 339 -10.11 7.60 -8.06
CA GLU A 339 -11.44 7.61 -7.46
C GLU A 339 -12.20 6.40 -8.07
N THR A 340 -12.29 5.29 -7.35
CA THR A 340 -13.60 4.69 -7.29
C THR A 340 -14.46 5.82 -6.80
N ILE A 341 -15.21 6.39 -7.73
CA ILE A 341 -16.38 7.18 -7.43
C ILE A 341 -17.12 6.42 -6.33
N GLY A 342 -17.07 6.91 -5.10
CA GLY A 342 -17.61 6.25 -3.93
C GLY A 342 -16.65 5.39 -3.11
N LEU A 343 -17.00 5.19 -1.84
CA LEU A 343 -16.33 4.28 -0.92
C LEU A 343 -16.42 2.80 -1.37
N PRO A 344 -15.48 1.94 -0.91
CA PRO A 344 -15.63 0.49 -1.00
C PRO A 344 -16.96 0.03 -0.36
N GLY A 345 -17.61 -0.97 -0.96
CA GLY A 345 -18.91 -1.48 -0.47
C GLY A 345 -20.13 -0.66 -0.88
N LYS A 346 -19.94 0.49 -1.57
CA LYS A 346 -21.04 1.25 -2.18
C LYS A 346 -21.88 0.36 -3.10
N HIS A 347 -23.20 0.52 -3.03
CA HIS A 347 -24.13 -0.17 -3.90
C HIS A 347 -23.83 0.10 -5.39
N ALA A 348 -23.88 -0.94 -6.22
CA ALA A 348 -23.44 -0.89 -7.63
C ALA A 348 -24.18 0.17 -8.47
N ASP A 349 -25.44 0.42 -8.15
CA ASP A 349 -26.26 1.39 -8.86
C ASP A 349 -26.01 2.85 -8.46
N VAL A 350 -25.34 3.12 -7.33
CA VAL A 350 -25.01 4.48 -6.92
C VAL A 350 -23.90 5.02 -7.82
N LYS A 351 -24.03 6.25 -8.32
CA LYS A 351 -23.09 6.87 -9.27
C LYS A 351 -22.78 8.31 -8.85
N LEU A 352 -21.56 8.76 -9.15
CA LEU A 352 -21.21 10.19 -9.08
C LEU A 352 -22.10 10.95 -10.07
N VAL A 353 -22.57 12.10 -9.63
CA VAL A 353 -23.28 13.05 -10.48
C VAL A 353 -22.27 14.12 -10.92
N PRO A 354 -21.86 14.15 -12.20
CA PRO A 354 -20.83 15.08 -12.64
C PRO A 354 -21.33 16.53 -12.63
N VAL A 355 -20.40 17.46 -12.43
CA VAL A 355 -20.66 18.89 -12.57
C VAL A 355 -21.08 19.18 -14.01
N SER A 356 -22.28 19.71 -14.17
CA SER A 356 -22.90 20.01 -15.48
C SER A 356 -22.79 21.49 -15.87
N GLY A 357 -22.26 22.35 -14.99
CA GLY A 357 -22.01 23.77 -15.24
C GLY A 357 -21.90 24.57 -13.93
N SER A 358 -21.41 25.81 -13.99
CA SER A 358 -21.39 26.69 -12.82
C SER A 358 -22.79 27.27 -12.56
N VAL A 359 -23.29 27.13 -11.34
CA VAL A 359 -24.59 27.65 -10.90
C VAL A 359 -24.37 28.46 -9.63
N SER A 360 -24.89 29.68 -9.61
CA SER A 360 -24.93 30.55 -8.43
C SER A 360 -26.30 31.21 -8.31
N PHE A 361 -26.64 31.70 -7.12
CA PHE A 361 -27.90 32.40 -6.87
C PHE A 361 -27.63 33.73 -6.14
N ALA A 362 -28.44 34.76 -6.42
CA ALA A 362 -28.23 36.08 -5.84
C ALA A 362 -28.42 36.11 -4.32
N ASP A 363 -29.31 35.27 -3.80
CA ASP A 363 -29.68 35.20 -2.38
C ASP A 363 -28.83 34.23 -1.55
N VAL A 364 -27.81 33.59 -2.14
CA VAL A 364 -26.86 32.73 -1.41
C VAL A 364 -25.46 33.33 -1.33
N ALA A 365 -25.21 34.47 -1.99
CA ALA A 365 -23.91 35.14 -1.94
C ALA A 365 -23.54 35.54 -0.50
N GLY A 366 -22.44 35.02 0.02
CA GLY A 366 -21.99 35.22 1.40
C GLY A 366 -22.77 34.42 2.46
N HIS A 367 -23.67 33.52 2.06
CA HIS A 367 -24.38 32.62 2.96
C HIS A 367 -23.46 31.48 3.42
N ALA A 368 -23.60 31.02 4.67
CA ALA A 368 -22.73 29.98 5.25
C ALA A 368 -22.71 28.68 4.41
N ASN A 369 -23.87 28.25 3.90
CA ASN A 369 -24.01 27.06 3.05
C ASN A 369 -23.84 27.32 1.54
N GLN A 370 -23.31 28.48 1.14
CA GLN A 370 -23.18 28.82 -0.29
C GLN A 370 -22.44 27.72 -1.07
N LYS A 371 -21.30 27.25 -0.55
CA LYS A 371 -20.48 26.20 -1.17
C LYS A 371 -21.29 24.93 -1.44
N ALA A 372 -21.99 24.42 -0.43
CA ALA A 372 -22.80 23.22 -0.54
C ALA A 372 -23.95 23.39 -1.55
N ILE A 373 -24.66 24.54 -1.49
CA ILE A 373 -25.76 24.85 -2.40
C ILE A 373 -25.29 24.89 -3.85
N GLU A 374 -24.22 25.63 -4.15
CA GLU A 374 -23.68 25.76 -5.50
C GLU A 374 -23.07 24.44 -6.01
N ALA A 375 -22.42 23.66 -5.15
CA ALA A 375 -21.88 22.36 -5.50
C ALA A 375 -22.98 21.35 -5.89
N LEU A 376 -24.08 21.28 -5.14
CA LEU A 376 -25.19 20.40 -5.50
C LEU A 376 -25.99 20.93 -6.70
N ALA A 377 -26.16 22.24 -6.81
CA ALA A 377 -26.88 22.85 -7.94
C ALA A 377 -26.13 22.70 -9.26
N SER A 378 -24.81 22.84 -9.26
CA SER A 378 -23.96 22.62 -10.43
C SER A 378 -23.98 21.17 -10.94
N ARG A 379 -24.38 20.21 -10.09
CA ARG A 379 -24.61 18.80 -10.44
C ARG A 379 -26.09 18.50 -10.77
N GLY A 380 -26.98 19.49 -10.72
CA GLY A 380 -28.42 19.29 -10.95
C GLY A 380 -29.13 18.46 -9.85
N ILE A 381 -28.48 18.25 -8.70
CA ILE A 381 -29.03 17.51 -7.56
C ILE A 381 -30.14 18.33 -6.90
N ILE A 382 -29.89 19.63 -6.68
CA ILE A 382 -30.84 20.59 -6.12
C ILE A 382 -31.02 21.78 -7.06
N ASN A 383 -32.26 22.21 -7.28
CA ASN A 383 -32.59 23.30 -8.21
C ASN A 383 -33.09 24.53 -7.45
N GLY A 384 -32.80 25.72 -7.99
CA GLY A 384 -33.37 26.98 -7.51
C GLY A 384 -34.86 27.13 -7.85
N LYS A 385 -35.50 28.18 -7.33
CA LYS A 385 -36.94 28.46 -7.51
C LYS A 385 -37.25 29.38 -8.71
N GLY A 386 -36.27 29.63 -9.57
CA GLY A 386 -36.37 30.57 -10.68
C GLY A 386 -36.00 32.00 -10.29
N GLY A 387 -35.85 32.88 -11.28
CA GLY A 387 -35.50 34.30 -11.04
C GLY A 387 -34.15 34.51 -10.36
N ASN A 388 -33.18 33.62 -10.60
CA ASN A 388 -31.84 33.63 -9.96
C ASN A 388 -31.87 33.51 -8.41
N ARG A 389 -32.83 32.75 -7.87
CA ARG A 389 -33.05 32.58 -6.43
C ARG A 389 -33.05 31.11 -6.00
N PHE A 390 -32.37 30.81 -4.89
CA PHE A 390 -32.39 29.48 -4.26
C PHE A 390 -33.43 29.34 -3.15
N ASP A 391 -33.63 30.41 -2.37
CA ASP A 391 -34.46 30.50 -1.17
C ASP A 391 -33.96 29.58 -0.03
N PRO A 392 -32.79 29.89 0.58
CA PRO A 392 -32.11 29.00 1.52
C PRO A 392 -32.94 28.67 2.78
N ASN A 393 -33.76 29.62 3.24
CA ASN A 393 -34.55 29.51 4.47
C ASN A 393 -35.97 28.98 4.25
N ALA A 394 -36.30 28.49 3.05
CA ALA A 394 -37.59 27.82 2.84
C ALA A 394 -37.53 26.36 3.28
N THR A 395 -38.70 25.82 3.64
CA THR A 395 -38.89 24.40 3.96
C THR A 395 -39.08 23.58 2.69
N MET A 396 -39.06 22.25 2.84
CA MET A 396 -39.24 21.29 1.74
C MET A 396 -40.29 20.23 2.08
N THR A 397 -40.91 19.69 1.04
CA THR A 397 -41.78 18.51 1.15
C THR A 397 -40.96 17.21 1.16
N ARG A 398 -41.54 16.15 1.71
CA ARG A 398 -40.97 14.80 1.71
C ARG A 398 -40.72 14.27 0.29
N ALA A 399 -41.61 14.58 -0.66
CA ALA A 399 -41.43 14.21 -2.06
C ALA A 399 -40.24 14.92 -2.72
N GLU A 400 -40.06 16.22 -2.45
CA GLU A 400 -38.90 16.96 -2.95
C GLU A 400 -37.60 16.41 -2.38
N PHE A 401 -37.56 16.13 -1.08
CA PHE A 401 -36.34 15.59 -0.46
C PHE A 401 -35.99 14.19 -1.00
N ALA A 402 -36.97 13.29 -1.15
CA ALA A 402 -36.75 11.99 -1.78
C ALA A 402 -36.18 12.12 -3.21
N ALA A 403 -36.67 13.10 -3.99
CA ALA A 403 -36.13 13.37 -5.31
C ALA A 403 -34.67 13.85 -5.28
N ILE A 404 -34.30 14.70 -4.33
CA ILE A 404 -32.92 15.18 -4.19
C ILE A 404 -31.98 14.05 -3.79
N VAL A 405 -32.33 13.21 -2.81
CA VAL A 405 -31.48 12.08 -2.39
C VAL A 405 -31.27 11.08 -3.54
N VAL A 406 -32.33 10.73 -4.28
CA VAL A 406 -32.22 9.83 -5.43
C VAL A 406 -31.32 10.42 -6.52
N ARG A 407 -31.42 11.73 -6.78
CA ARG A 407 -30.50 12.41 -7.71
C ARG A 407 -29.07 12.42 -7.19
N ALA A 408 -28.86 12.74 -5.92
CA ALA A 408 -27.54 12.78 -5.28
C ALA A 408 -26.77 11.46 -5.44
N LEU A 409 -27.49 10.34 -5.40
CA LEU A 409 -26.93 9.01 -5.58
C LEU A 409 -26.84 8.56 -7.05
N GLY A 410 -27.24 9.39 -8.01
CA GLY A 410 -27.23 9.05 -9.43
C GLY A 410 -28.17 7.89 -9.82
N LEU A 411 -29.19 7.62 -9.00
CA LEU A 411 -30.10 6.49 -9.17
C LEU A 411 -31.19 6.80 -10.21
N MET A 412 -31.54 5.79 -11.00
CA MET A 412 -32.60 5.92 -12.00
C MET A 412 -34.00 5.89 -11.36
N PRO A 413 -34.85 6.91 -11.59
CA PRO A 413 -36.22 6.93 -11.07
C PRO A 413 -37.08 5.79 -11.63
N LYS A 414 -37.79 5.07 -10.77
CA LYS A 414 -38.70 3.98 -11.11
C LYS A 414 -39.92 4.02 -10.20
N ALA A 415 -41.11 4.13 -10.80
CA ALA A 415 -42.36 4.25 -10.05
C ALA A 415 -42.66 2.99 -9.22
N THR A 416 -43.43 3.17 -8.15
CA THR A 416 -43.91 2.10 -7.26
C THR A 416 -45.42 2.19 -7.05
N ASN A 417 -46.04 1.07 -6.71
CA ASN A 417 -47.43 0.99 -6.25
C ASN A 417 -47.52 0.76 -4.72
N ALA A 418 -46.40 0.92 -4.00
CA ALA A 418 -46.33 0.67 -2.56
C ALA A 418 -47.12 1.67 -1.70
N PHE A 419 -47.46 2.84 -2.24
CA PHE A 419 -48.13 3.91 -1.51
C PHE A 419 -49.42 4.36 -2.20
N THR A 420 -50.52 4.39 -1.45
CA THR A 420 -51.86 4.75 -1.98
C THR A 420 -52.00 6.24 -2.26
N ASP A 421 -51.19 7.09 -1.63
CA ASP A 421 -51.18 8.54 -1.79
C ASP A 421 -50.08 9.03 -2.77
N VAL A 422 -49.48 8.12 -3.55
CA VAL A 422 -48.53 8.44 -4.62
C VAL A 422 -49.16 8.05 -5.96
N SER A 423 -49.66 9.05 -6.68
CA SER A 423 -50.20 8.82 -8.03
C SER A 423 -49.09 8.42 -8.99
N SER A 424 -49.34 7.41 -9.85
CA SER A 424 -48.37 6.96 -10.87
C SER A 424 -47.93 8.07 -11.82
N ASN A 425 -48.78 9.09 -12.01
CA ASN A 425 -48.53 10.22 -12.91
C ASN A 425 -47.93 11.45 -12.19
N ALA A 426 -47.71 11.38 -10.86
CA ALA A 426 -47.06 12.47 -10.14
C ALA A 426 -45.58 12.58 -10.54
N TRP A 427 -45.05 13.79 -10.65
CA TRP A 427 -43.66 14.05 -11.04
C TRP A 427 -42.64 13.37 -10.11
N TYR A 428 -43.01 13.19 -8.83
CA TYR A 428 -42.17 12.55 -7.82
C TYR A 428 -42.33 11.03 -7.75
N SER A 429 -43.29 10.43 -8.46
CA SER A 429 -43.63 9.01 -8.36
C SER A 429 -42.41 8.09 -8.58
N GLY A 430 -41.61 8.39 -9.61
CA GLY A 430 -40.39 7.63 -9.90
C GLY A 430 -39.33 7.74 -8.80
N TYR A 431 -39.18 8.91 -8.19
CA TYR A 431 -38.20 9.13 -7.14
C TYR A 431 -38.60 8.46 -5.83
N VAL A 432 -39.89 8.58 -5.45
CA VAL A 432 -40.43 7.91 -4.26
C VAL A 432 -40.33 6.39 -4.42
N GLY A 433 -40.62 5.86 -5.61
CA GLY A 433 -40.49 4.43 -5.87
C GLY A 433 -39.06 3.91 -5.77
N THR A 434 -38.09 4.63 -6.34
CA THR A 434 -36.67 4.29 -6.19
C THR A 434 -36.21 4.41 -4.73
N ALA A 435 -36.50 5.52 -4.05
CA ALA A 435 -36.11 5.68 -2.64
C ALA A 435 -36.66 4.54 -1.76
N TYR A 436 -37.88 4.06 -2.05
CA TYR A 436 -38.47 2.93 -1.36
C TYR A 436 -37.77 1.61 -1.67
N SER A 437 -37.49 1.32 -2.95
CA SER A 437 -36.85 0.05 -3.33
C SER A 437 -35.43 -0.09 -2.80
N TYR A 438 -34.74 1.02 -2.58
CA TYR A 438 -33.40 1.08 -1.99
C TYR A 438 -33.40 1.20 -0.45
N GLY A 439 -34.58 1.19 0.18
CA GLY A 439 -34.69 1.28 1.64
C GLY A 439 -34.37 2.66 2.24
N ILE A 440 -34.21 3.70 1.42
CA ILE A 440 -33.99 5.08 1.87
C ILE A 440 -35.25 5.59 2.61
N ILE A 441 -36.44 5.20 2.13
CA ILE A 441 -37.73 5.52 2.78
C ILE A 441 -38.51 4.25 3.10
N THR A 442 -39.33 4.33 4.16
CA THR A 442 -40.21 3.23 4.61
C THR A 442 -41.70 3.62 4.60
N GLY A 443 -42.02 4.87 4.28
CA GLY A 443 -43.38 5.42 4.35
C GLY A 443 -43.75 5.98 5.71
N ALA A 444 -44.97 6.50 5.83
CA ALA A 444 -45.56 7.07 7.04
C ALA A 444 -46.52 6.09 7.76
N GLY A 445 -46.54 4.82 7.35
CA GLY A 445 -47.47 3.79 7.83
C GLY A 445 -48.75 3.70 7.00
N ASN A 446 -49.54 2.64 7.21
CA ASN A 446 -50.84 2.39 6.55
C ASN A 446 -50.82 2.48 5.02
N GLY A 447 -49.71 2.09 4.39
CA GLY A 447 -49.54 2.16 2.93
C GLY A 447 -49.46 3.60 2.38
N ARG A 448 -49.02 4.58 3.18
CA ARG A 448 -48.89 5.98 2.78
C ARG A 448 -47.45 6.49 2.85
N PHE A 449 -47.11 7.46 2.00
CA PHE A 449 -45.82 8.16 2.01
C PHE A 449 -45.93 9.60 2.56
N ASN A 450 -47.09 10.25 2.41
CA ASN A 450 -47.32 11.67 2.69
C ASN A 450 -46.39 12.60 1.86
N PRO A 451 -46.53 12.64 0.53
CA PRO A 451 -45.60 13.37 -0.34
C PRO A 451 -45.57 14.89 -0.11
N ASP A 452 -46.71 15.51 0.20
CA ASP A 452 -46.84 16.96 0.37
C ASP A 452 -46.53 17.44 1.81
N GLY A 453 -46.29 16.50 2.73
CA GLY A 453 -45.91 16.82 4.11
C GLY A 453 -44.55 17.49 4.17
N THR A 454 -44.41 18.51 5.02
CA THR A 454 -43.10 19.13 5.31
C THR A 454 -42.21 18.15 6.05
N ILE A 455 -40.97 17.98 5.58
CA ILE A 455 -40.01 17.05 6.19
C ILE A 455 -39.36 17.67 7.44
N THR A 456 -39.26 16.87 8.50
CA THR A 456 -38.59 17.29 9.74
C THR A 456 -37.10 16.96 9.73
N ARG A 457 -36.34 17.60 10.62
CA ARG A 457 -34.90 17.41 10.74
C ARG A 457 -34.50 15.96 11.07
N GLN A 458 -35.22 15.29 11.97
CA GLN A 458 -34.96 13.87 12.27
C GLN A 458 -35.33 12.93 11.11
N GLU A 459 -36.39 13.24 10.35
CA GLU A 459 -36.76 12.47 9.16
C GLU A 459 -35.68 12.58 8.08
N ALA A 460 -35.15 13.79 7.87
CA ALA A 460 -34.05 14.03 6.94
C ALA A 460 -32.79 13.26 7.35
N ALA A 461 -32.40 13.31 8.64
CA ALA A 461 -31.23 12.58 9.15
C ALA A 461 -31.33 11.07 8.91
N VAL A 462 -32.49 10.46 9.19
CA VAL A 462 -32.69 9.02 8.95
C VAL A 462 -32.57 8.66 7.47
N MET A 463 -33.14 9.49 6.58
CA MET A 463 -33.04 9.28 5.15
C MET A 463 -31.59 9.45 4.65
N VAL A 464 -30.82 10.40 5.19
CA VAL A 464 -29.40 10.59 4.84
C VAL A 464 -28.55 9.44 5.36
N ALA A 465 -28.76 8.97 6.59
CA ALA A 465 -28.06 7.79 7.12
C ALA A 465 -28.29 6.55 6.23
N ARG A 466 -29.53 6.32 5.80
CA ARG A 466 -29.84 5.20 4.87
C ARG A 466 -29.21 5.38 3.49
N ALA A 467 -29.12 6.62 2.99
CA ALA A 467 -28.41 6.92 1.76
C ALA A 467 -26.90 6.71 1.91
N ALA A 468 -26.30 7.13 3.03
CA ALA A 468 -24.90 6.93 3.37
C ALA A 468 -24.52 5.45 3.41
N LYS A 469 -25.39 4.59 3.94
CA LYS A 469 -25.21 3.13 3.89
C LYS A 469 -25.09 2.61 2.46
N LEU A 470 -25.92 3.10 1.54
CA LEU A 470 -25.80 2.76 0.12
C LEU A 470 -24.53 3.30 -0.51
N CYS A 471 -23.97 4.37 0.02
CA CYS A 471 -22.68 4.95 -0.37
C CYS A 471 -21.45 4.17 0.13
N GLY A 472 -21.65 3.13 0.95
CA GLY A 472 -20.56 2.33 1.53
C GLY A 472 -20.05 2.86 2.88
N MET A 473 -20.74 3.83 3.49
CA MET A 473 -20.43 4.27 4.85
C MET A 473 -20.95 3.24 5.87
N ASP A 474 -20.23 3.07 6.97
CA ASP A 474 -20.70 2.30 8.12
C ASP A 474 -21.67 3.17 8.92
N THR A 475 -22.93 2.77 8.99
CA THR A 475 -24.00 3.56 9.62
C THR A 475 -24.63 2.85 10.79
N GLU A 476 -24.14 1.66 11.13
CA GLU A 476 -24.66 0.88 12.26
C GLU A 476 -23.95 1.36 13.52
N LEU A 477 -24.73 1.73 14.53
CA LEU A 477 -24.18 2.20 15.80
C LEU A 477 -24.70 1.34 16.95
N GLU A 478 -23.81 0.98 17.86
CA GLU A 478 -24.19 0.32 19.09
C GLU A 478 -24.91 1.31 20.03
N ASN A 479 -25.77 0.80 20.92
CA ASN A 479 -26.59 1.64 21.79
C ASN A 479 -25.78 2.64 22.64
N TYR A 480 -24.56 2.28 23.04
CA TYR A 480 -23.69 3.17 23.82
C TYR A 480 -23.13 4.32 22.97
N GLU A 481 -22.89 4.10 21.67
CA GLU A 481 -22.37 5.09 20.72
C GLU A 481 -23.45 6.12 20.39
N ILE A 482 -24.66 5.63 20.14
CA ILE A 482 -25.86 6.48 19.97
C ILE A 482 -26.02 7.42 21.17
N LEU A 483 -25.96 6.88 22.39
CA LEU A 483 -26.09 7.68 23.60
C LEU A 483 -24.94 8.67 23.77
N ASN A 484 -23.70 8.25 23.50
CA ASN A 484 -22.53 9.11 23.64
C ASN A 484 -22.61 10.33 22.70
N VAL A 485 -22.97 10.10 21.44
CA VAL A 485 -23.12 11.19 20.46
C VAL A 485 -24.30 12.07 20.80
N LEU A 486 -25.45 11.52 21.20
CA LEU A 486 -26.66 12.32 21.39
C LEU A 486 -26.71 13.07 22.73
N ALA A 487 -26.08 12.54 23.79
CA ALA A 487 -26.16 13.12 25.14
C ALA A 487 -25.55 14.53 25.26
N GLN A 488 -24.79 14.99 24.26
CA GLN A 488 -24.26 16.35 24.22
C GLN A 488 -25.31 17.42 23.90
N PHE A 489 -26.44 17.05 23.28
CA PHE A 489 -27.50 17.99 22.89
C PHE A 489 -28.57 18.08 23.97
N THR A 490 -29.05 19.27 24.31
CA THR A 490 -29.91 19.41 25.50
C THR A 490 -31.30 18.79 25.34
N ASP A 491 -31.76 18.63 24.10
CA ASP A 491 -33.09 18.12 23.74
C ASP A 491 -33.06 16.69 23.18
N TYR A 492 -31.95 15.94 23.33
CA TYR A 492 -31.78 14.61 22.73
C TYR A 492 -32.88 13.59 23.09
N VAL A 493 -33.47 13.72 24.28
CA VAL A 493 -34.59 12.90 24.76
C VAL A 493 -35.88 13.08 23.96
N THR A 494 -35.97 14.13 23.13
CA THR A 494 -37.12 14.41 22.26
C THR A 494 -37.00 13.75 20.89
N ILE A 495 -35.85 13.17 20.56
CA ILE A 495 -35.63 12.42 19.32
C ILE A 495 -36.46 11.15 19.39
N ALA A 496 -37.26 10.89 18.36
CA ALA A 496 -38.05 9.67 18.30
C ALA A 496 -37.13 8.45 18.29
N GLN A 497 -37.50 7.37 18.99
CA GLN A 497 -36.65 6.17 19.14
C GLN A 497 -36.18 5.61 17.78
N TRP A 498 -37.06 5.60 16.77
CA TRP A 498 -36.73 5.12 15.42
C TRP A 498 -35.72 6.01 14.66
N ALA A 499 -35.49 7.24 15.14
CA ALA A 499 -34.60 8.21 14.53
C ALA A 499 -33.25 8.34 15.23
N GLN A 500 -33.10 7.79 16.45
CA GLN A 500 -31.92 8.01 17.28
C GLN A 500 -30.62 7.58 16.59
N GLU A 501 -30.57 6.38 16.02
CA GLU A 501 -29.38 5.89 15.31
C GLU A 501 -29.01 6.78 14.11
N GLY A 502 -29.98 7.11 13.26
CA GLY A 502 -29.72 7.95 12.07
C GLY A 502 -29.31 9.38 12.42
N VAL A 503 -29.88 9.96 13.49
CA VAL A 503 -29.48 11.28 13.98
C VAL A 503 -28.08 11.22 14.61
N ALA A 504 -27.79 10.18 15.41
CA ALA A 504 -26.48 9.98 16.01
C ALA A 504 -25.39 9.82 14.93
N PHE A 505 -25.63 8.99 13.92
CA PHE A 505 -24.73 8.84 12.78
C PHE A 505 -24.44 10.19 12.10
N CYS A 506 -25.49 10.97 11.80
CA CYS A 506 -25.30 12.25 11.12
C CYS A 506 -24.46 13.25 11.94
N TYR A 507 -24.60 13.27 13.27
CA TYR A 507 -23.72 14.09 14.11
C TYR A 507 -22.32 13.50 14.25
N GLY A 508 -22.19 12.18 14.37
CA GLY A 508 -20.89 11.49 14.47
C GLY A 508 -20.00 11.75 13.25
N GLU A 509 -20.60 11.76 12.06
CA GLU A 509 -19.91 12.00 10.78
C GLU A 509 -19.86 13.49 10.37
N ASP A 510 -20.25 14.41 11.27
CA ASP A 510 -20.34 15.87 11.03
C ASP A 510 -21.22 16.26 9.83
N ILE A 511 -22.14 15.37 9.40
CA ILE A 511 -23.19 15.64 8.40
C ILE A 511 -24.20 16.66 8.97
N LEU A 512 -24.51 16.52 10.25
CA LEU A 512 -25.10 17.57 11.07
C LEU A 512 -24.01 18.16 11.96
N ASN A 513 -24.00 19.48 12.10
CA ASN A 513 -22.93 20.21 12.73
C ASN A 513 -22.91 19.99 14.25
N GLN A 514 -21.82 19.43 14.78
CA GLN A 514 -21.68 19.15 16.22
C GLN A 514 -21.70 20.40 17.12
N SER A 515 -21.51 21.60 16.58
CA SER A 515 -21.62 22.85 17.36
C SER A 515 -23.06 23.30 17.65
N ASP A 516 -24.07 22.58 17.14
CA ASP A 516 -25.47 22.83 17.47
C ASP A 516 -25.73 22.60 18.97
N LEU A 517 -26.45 23.52 19.62
CA LEU A 517 -26.83 23.37 21.04
C LEU A 517 -27.96 22.35 21.24
N ASN A 518 -28.81 22.19 20.21
CA ASN A 518 -30.02 21.36 20.20
C ASN A 518 -30.14 20.63 18.86
N VAL A 519 -30.76 19.45 18.86
CA VAL A 519 -31.08 18.68 17.66
C VAL A 519 -32.30 19.25 16.93
N GLU A 520 -33.30 19.75 17.67
CA GLU A 520 -34.59 20.22 17.16
C GLU A 520 -35.31 19.19 16.26
N PRO A 521 -35.52 17.94 16.73
CA PRO A 521 -35.83 16.81 15.84
C PRO A 521 -37.13 16.95 15.04
N ALA A 522 -38.14 17.64 15.59
CA ALA A 522 -39.43 17.86 14.94
C ALA A 522 -39.49 19.15 14.10
N ARG A 523 -38.45 19.99 14.10
CA ARG A 523 -38.43 21.23 13.32
C ARG A 523 -38.39 20.91 11.83
N ALA A 524 -39.10 21.70 11.02
CA ALA A 524 -38.96 21.65 9.58
C ALA A 524 -37.52 22.03 9.18
N ILE A 525 -36.86 21.15 8.44
CA ILE A 525 -35.51 21.41 7.97
C ILE A 525 -35.53 22.37 6.78
N LEU A 526 -34.54 23.27 6.73
CA LEU A 526 -34.41 24.28 5.68
C LEU A 526 -33.68 23.73 4.46
N ARG A 527 -33.92 24.35 3.29
CA ARG A 527 -33.25 23.99 2.03
C ARG A 527 -31.73 24.09 2.10
N CYS A 528 -31.19 25.09 2.79
CA CYS A 528 -29.74 25.24 2.98
C CYS A 528 -29.15 24.11 3.84
N GLU A 529 -29.84 23.70 4.89
CA GLU A 529 -29.43 22.60 5.77
C GLU A 529 -29.43 21.26 5.02
N ILE A 530 -30.47 21.00 4.22
CA ILE A 530 -30.53 19.83 3.33
C ILE A 530 -29.34 19.81 2.36
N ALA A 531 -29.01 20.96 1.77
CA ALA A 531 -27.89 21.06 0.84
C ALA A 531 -26.56 20.76 1.55
N GLU A 532 -26.36 21.29 2.75
CA GLU A 532 -25.17 21.02 3.57
C GLU A 532 -25.05 19.53 3.92
N MET A 533 -26.12 18.91 4.43
CA MET A 533 -26.13 17.49 4.82
C MET A 533 -25.74 16.59 3.66
N LEU A 534 -26.35 16.80 2.49
CA LEU A 534 -26.06 15.99 1.31
C LEU A 534 -24.69 16.26 0.73
N TYR A 535 -24.23 17.51 0.74
CA TYR A 535 -22.86 17.84 0.35
C TYR A 535 -21.86 17.06 1.21
N ARG A 536 -21.99 17.15 2.53
CA ARG A 536 -21.07 16.48 3.47
C ARG A 536 -21.13 14.96 3.35
N MET A 537 -22.33 14.39 3.26
CA MET A 537 -22.49 12.94 3.05
C MET A 537 -21.84 12.49 1.73
N LEU A 538 -21.99 13.24 0.63
CA LEU A 538 -21.35 12.90 -0.64
C LEU A 538 -19.83 13.09 -0.59
N ASP A 539 -19.33 14.10 0.12
CA ASP A 539 -17.91 14.36 0.34
C ASP A 539 -17.26 13.21 1.11
N SER A 540 -17.82 12.84 2.27
CA SER A 540 -17.38 11.69 3.07
C SER A 540 -17.48 10.38 2.29
N ALA A 541 -18.46 10.26 1.39
CA ALA A 541 -18.61 9.12 0.51
C ALA A 541 -17.67 9.13 -0.71
N LYS A 542 -16.85 10.16 -0.94
CA LYS A 542 -16.02 10.34 -2.15
C LYS A 542 -16.85 10.34 -3.45
N LEU A 543 -17.98 11.07 -3.44
CA LEU A 543 -18.95 11.17 -4.53
C LEU A 543 -19.15 12.61 -5.06
N LEU A 544 -18.32 13.58 -4.65
CA LEU A 544 -18.38 14.96 -5.12
C LEU A 544 -17.39 15.27 -6.23
#